data_AF-A0A9X5U4J0-F1
#
_entry.id   AF-A0A9X5U4J0-F1
#
_cell.length_a   1.000
_cell.length_b   1.000
_cell.length_c   1.000
_cell.angle_alpha   90.00
_cell.angle_beta   90.00
_cell.angle_gamma   90.00
#
_symmetry.space_group_name_H-M   'P 1'
#
loop_
_entity.id
_entity.type
_entity.pdbx_description
1 polymer ?
#
loop_
_entity_poly.entity_id
_entity_poly.type
_entity_poly.pdbx_seq_one_letter_code
_entity_poly.pdbx_strand_id
1 'polypeptide(L)'
;MGFAPLPELAPLPDLAPLPDIEELLRFAPPTSGNEAVAGQADTGTSEAGVPGADVAPLPDLAPLPDIEEFLRFAPPMPGDEAVAGQAETDAAPTAPGPAIQAPASSPAEDAGEHESITHGHAPEPHEDSDESVSPVKKHLHLILIACACVVAIVIGTSFFRWFSQQAGEPVREPGYRGTALNTHSLSPEWTSGIAVAWTIPIDPKRFTFAPHVHAEGSTLYLAFSDRPTTARSRSVTVMAYDVSGTEPRLLWETNAETSTRAYETFTPQFVWDDDLLFFRDLVIDKATGTITQAPWGEAYPMGISEGIVVTCLTDGYCTGWSQDSGEWTEVWKATTVKQSSFGLGHMNYTAPDSALIGSGEQASILIVPDHAEVPQLLNVRTGELTNLADPDDDTTSYALVQASDGVIVDPWLNTKYAYDSVGDLRGTFNQNRYVTQPTRDGGAPTLAQLSDFFTKDKTASWTTGVVEMTSNDCATLELTLTSDASTRTVSVPDNIRPYQTDSCIFLVKDVRASADGSAMYIRDFSLAPKGSYFFNTATNKNFNSAELDAAESHTWVFDDMLIGASKTGVTAFVPASS
;
A
#
# COMPACT_ATOMS: atom_id res chain seq x y z
N MET A 1 51.47 9.96 52.01
CA MET A 1 51.05 9.43 50.70
C MET A 1 50.16 10.50 50.08
N GLY A 2 50.35 10.82 48.79
CA GLY A 2 49.58 11.90 48.14
C GLY A 2 48.28 11.39 47.54
N PHE A 3 47.25 12.24 47.52
CA PHE A 3 46.07 12.06 46.69
C PHE A 3 46.35 12.63 45.30
N ALA A 4 45.88 11.97 44.24
CA ALA A 4 45.95 12.49 42.88
C ALA A 4 44.83 13.52 42.64
N PRO A 5 45.06 14.58 41.84
CA PRO A 5 43.99 15.48 41.40
C PRO A 5 43.07 14.81 40.38
N LEU A 6 41.82 15.26 40.32
CA LEU A 6 40.89 14.95 39.24
C LEU A 6 41.32 15.68 37.94
N PRO A 7 41.00 15.15 36.75
CA PRO A 7 41.30 15.81 35.48
C PRO A 7 40.43 17.07 35.29
N GLU A 8 40.98 18.08 34.62
CA GLU A 8 40.21 19.25 34.17
C GLU A 8 39.21 18.88 33.08
N LEU A 9 38.01 19.48 33.14
CA LEU A 9 37.03 19.42 32.07
C LEU A 9 37.42 20.38 30.96
N ALA A 10 37.29 19.93 29.71
CA ALA A 10 37.48 20.79 28.54
C ALA A 10 36.39 21.89 28.48
N PRO A 11 36.71 23.10 27.99
CA PRO A 11 35.70 24.13 27.78
C PRO A 11 34.71 23.72 26.69
N LEU A 12 33.45 24.10 26.87
CA LEU A 12 32.40 24.00 25.85
C LEU A 12 32.76 24.89 24.63
N PRO A 13 32.41 24.47 23.40
CA PRO A 13 32.57 25.33 22.22
C PRO A 13 31.58 26.50 22.27
N ASP A 14 31.99 27.66 21.76
CA ASP A 14 31.11 28.82 21.60
C ASP A 14 29.96 28.49 20.61
N LEU A 15 28.73 28.81 21.03
CA LEU A 15 27.56 28.73 20.16
C LEU A 15 27.54 29.89 19.17
N ALA A 16 27.20 29.61 17.91
CA ALA A 16 27.00 30.64 16.91
C ALA A 16 25.83 31.58 17.31
N PRO A 17 25.91 32.89 17.03
CA PRO A 17 24.82 33.82 17.33
C PRO A 17 23.58 33.48 16.50
N LEU A 18 22.41 33.54 17.14
CA LEU A 18 21.11 33.35 16.49
C LEU A 18 20.85 34.46 15.45
N PRO A 19 20.19 34.15 14.32
CA PRO A 19 19.80 35.15 13.32
C PRO A 19 18.74 36.12 13.86
N ASP A 20 18.71 37.32 13.27
CA ASP A 20 17.95 38.46 13.80
C ASP A 20 16.46 38.40 13.44
N ILE A 21 15.58 38.63 14.42
CA ILE A 21 14.13 38.34 14.33
C ILE A 21 13.41 39.30 13.37
N GLU A 22 13.94 40.50 13.13
CA GLU A 22 13.33 41.45 12.17
C GLU A 22 13.37 40.98 10.70
N GLU A 23 14.25 40.05 10.33
CA GLU A 23 14.26 39.50 8.97
C GLU A 23 13.11 38.50 8.73
N LEU A 24 12.70 37.77 9.78
CA LEU A 24 11.60 36.80 9.74
C LEU A 24 10.22 37.46 9.51
N LEU A 25 10.08 38.73 9.89
CA LEU A 25 8.82 39.47 9.84
C LEU A 25 8.50 40.09 8.47
N ARG A 26 9.39 40.00 7.47
CA ARG A 26 9.17 40.61 6.14
C ARG A 26 8.13 39.91 5.25
N PHE A 27 7.65 38.72 5.63
CA PHE A 27 6.72 37.91 4.84
C PHE A 27 5.27 37.91 5.35
N ALA A 28 4.94 38.71 6.37
CA ALA A 28 3.56 38.88 6.83
C ALA A 28 2.79 39.89 5.96
N PRO A 29 1.62 39.53 5.37
CA PRO A 29 0.77 40.49 4.66
C PRO A 29 0.08 41.46 5.66
N PRO A 30 -0.22 42.71 5.26
CA PRO A 30 -0.68 43.75 6.19
C PRO A 30 -2.13 43.56 6.63
N THR A 31 -2.37 43.51 7.93
CA THR A 31 -3.72 43.50 8.53
C THR A 31 -4.35 44.90 8.49
N SER A 32 -5.32 45.14 7.60
CA SER A 32 -6.20 46.31 7.66
C SER A 32 -7.33 46.09 8.66
N GLY A 33 -7.33 46.84 9.76
CA GLY A 33 -8.28 46.66 10.87
C GLY A 33 -9.51 47.56 10.84
N ASN A 34 -10.51 47.19 11.66
CA ASN A 34 -11.61 47.97 12.22
C ASN A 34 -12.38 48.97 11.32
N GLU A 35 -13.67 48.67 11.12
CA GLU A 35 -14.69 49.51 11.75
C GLU A 35 -15.61 48.65 12.61
N ALA A 36 -16.13 49.22 13.70
CA ALA A 36 -17.04 48.56 14.63
C ALA A 36 -18.29 49.42 14.82
N VAL A 37 -19.47 48.82 14.64
CA VAL A 37 -20.76 49.44 14.95
C VAL A 37 -21.53 48.53 15.89
N ALA A 38 -21.81 49.02 17.10
CA ALA A 38 -22.65 48.31 18.06
C ALA A 38 -24.14 48.49 17.70
N GLY A 39 -24.87 47.39 17.61
CA GLY A 39 -26.33 47.36 17.48
C GLY A 39 -26.91 46.51 18.61
N GLN A 40 -27.94 47.02 19.30
CA GLN A 40 -28.48 46.39 20.51
C GLN A 40 -29.54 45.33 20.19
N ALA A 41 -29.72 44.36 21.09
CA ALA A 41 -30.66 43.26 20.93
C ALA A 41 -32.13 43.71 20.97
N ASP A 42 -33.01 42.92 20.34
CA ASP A 42 -34.40 42.80 20.78
C ASP A 42 -35.02 41.43 20.41
N THR A 43 -36.14 41.09 21.04
CA THR A 43 -36.81 39.77 20.95
C THR A 43 -37.91 39.72 19.86
N GLY A 44 -38.18 38.54 19.28
CA GLY A 44 -39.35 38.37 18.39
C GLY A 44 -39.62 36.93 17.94
N THR A 45 -40.90 36.54 17.87
CA THR A 45 -41.38 35.21 17.50
C THR A 45 -42.31 35.22 16.29
N SER A 46 -42.18 34.21 15.42
CA SER A 46 -43.25 33.56 14.62
C SER A 46 -43.90 34.25 13.41
N GLU A 47 -44.03 33.42 12.36
CA GLU A 47 -45.13 33.28 11.38
C GLU A 47 -45.35 34.23 10.16
N ALA A 48 -45.65 33.55 9.04
CA ALA A 48 -46.64 33.88 8.00
C ALA A 48 -46.43 35.07 7.01
N GLY A 49 -45.54 34.84 6.04
CA GLY A 49 -45.68 34.97 4.57
C GLY A 49 -46.72 35.89 3.86
N VAL A 50 -46.30 36.41 2.69
CA VAL A 50 -47.13 36.81 1.53
C VAL A 50 -46.26 36.78 0.25
N PRO A 51 -46.80 36.56 -0.98
CA PRO A 51 -45.99 36.00 -2.09
C PRO A 51 -45.68 36.95 -3.27
N GLY A 52 -44.71 36.55 -4.10
CA GLY A 52 -44.73 36.74 -5.56
C GLY A 52 -43.77 37.79 -6.15
N ALA A 53 -42.67 37.32 -6.74
CA ALA A 53 -41.88 38.02 -7.76
C ALA A 53 -41.19 36.99 -8.68
N ASP A 54 -41.16 37.29 -9.98
CA ASP A 54 -40.94 36.37 -11.10
C ASP A 54 -39.68 35.48 -11.06
N VAL A 55 -39.85 34.20 -11.43
CA VAL A 55 -38.77 33.24 -11.67
C VAL A 55 -38.35 33.30 -13.14
N ALA A 56 -37.08 33.59 -13.40
CA ALA A 56 -36.46 33.34 -14.71
C ALA A 56 -36.10 31.84 -14.83
N PRO A 57 -36.26 31.21 -16.01
CA PRO A 57 -35.93 29.79 -16.18
C PRO A 57 -34.42 29.55 -16.08
N LEU A 58 -34.03 28.45 -15.45
CA LEU A 58 -32.66 27.94 -15.50
C LEU A 58 -32.32 27.49 -16.93
N PRO A 59 -31.03 27.55 -17.34
CA PRO A 59 -30.58 26.84 -18.54
C PRO A 59 -30.67 25.33 -18.34
N ASP A 60 -30.87 24.59 -19.44
CA ASP A 60 -31.01 23.13 -19.41
C ASP A 60 -29.78 22.44 -18.78
N LEU A 61 -30.03 21.54 -17.84
CA LEU A 61 -29.03 20.63 -17.31
C LEU A 61 -28.63 19.62 -18.40
N ALA A 62 -27.32 19.40 -18.57
CA ALA A 62 -26.83 18.33 -19.43
C ALA A 62 -27.28 16.96 -18.88
N PRO A 63 -27.57 15.96 -19.74
CA PRO A 63 -27.92 14.62 -19.28
C PRO A 63 -26.83 14.02 -18.41
N LEU A 64 -27.22 13.40 -17.29
CA LEU A 64 -26.33 12.57 -16.48
C LEU A 64 -25.91 11.32 -17.28
N PRO A 65 -24.66 10.83 -17.10
CA PRO A 65 -24.20 9.59 -17.75
C PRO A 65 -24.92 8.34 -17.22
N ASP A 66 -24.82 7.25 -17.97
CA ASP A 66 -25.59 6.02 -17.71
C ASP A 66 -25.09 5.25 -16.47
N ILE A 67 -26.02 4.84 -15.61
CA ILE A 67 -25.75 4.14 -14.35
C ILE A 67 -25.35 2.67 -14.61
N GLU A 68 -25.83 2.05 -15.70
CA GLU A 68 -25.46 0.69 -16.13
C GLU A 68 -23.98 0.55 -16.54
N GLU A 69 -23.26 1.67 -16.71
CA GLU A 69 -21.81 1.68 -16.92
C GLU A 69 -21.04 1.70 -15.60
N PHE A 70 -21.45 2.53 -14.63
CA PHE A 70 -20.78 2.64 -13.34
C PHE A 70 -20.94 1.40 -12.46
N LEU A 71 -22.11 0.75 -12.47
CA LEU A 71 -22.35 -0.48 -11.70
C LEU A 71 -21.45 -1.66 -12.14
N ARG A 72 -20.86 -1.58 -13.34
CA ARG A 72 -19.94 -2.58 -13.88
C ARG A 72 -18.55 -2.57 -13.20
N PHE A 73 -18.26 -1.56 -12.37
CA PHE A 73 -17.01 -1.38 -11.64
C PHE A 73 -17.12 -1.65 -10.14
N ALA A 74 -18.27 -2.11 -9.65
CA ALA A 74 -18.36 -2.69 -8.31
C ALA A 74 -17.44 -3.91 -8.20
N PRO A 75 -16.70 -4.09 -7.08
CA PRO A 75 -15.76 -5.20 -6.94
C PRO A 75 -16.49 -6.56 -6.96
N PRO A 76 -15.97 -7.58 -7.66
CA PRO A 76 -16.63 -8.87 -7.76
C PRO A 76 -16.64 -9.61 -6.43
N MET A 77 -17.83 -9.97 -5.95
CA MET A 77 -18.04 -10.79 -4.75
C MET A 77 -17.32 -12.15 -4.86
N PRO A 78 -16.57 -12.58 -3.83
CA PRO A 78 -16.10 -13.96 -3.71
C PRO A 78 -17.31 -14.89 -3.46
N GLY A 79 -17.82 -15.54 -4.51
CA GLY A 79 -18.91 -16.49 -4.40
C GLY A 79 -18.42 -17.90 -4.05
N ASP A 80 -19.06 -18.55 -3.07
CA ASP A 80 -18.85 -19.96 -2.75
C ASP A 80 -19.20 -20.88 -3.94
N GLU A 81 -18.36 -21.89 -4.20
CA GLU A 81 -18.69 -23.00 -5.12
C GLU A 81 -19.68 -23.99 -4.45
N ALA A 82 -20.92 -23.55 -4.26
CA ALA A 82 -22.01 -24.37 -3.75
C ALA A 82 -22.54 -25.33 -4.85
N VAL A 83 -22.04 -26.57 -4.86
CA VAL A 83 -22.47 -27.62 -5.79
C VAL A 83 -23.97 -27.94 -5.62
N ALA A 84 -24.74 -27.80 -6.70
CA ALA A 84 -26.17 -28.07 -6.70
C ALA A 84 -26.49 -29.58 -6.65
N GLY A 85 -27.17 -30.01 -5.58
CA GLY A 85 -27.75 -31.35 -5.40
C GLY A 85 -29.12 -31.25 -4.69
N GLN A 86 -30.07 -32.11 -5.02
CA GLN A 86 -31.50 -31.84 -4.77
C GLN A 86 -32.10 -32.47 -3.49
N ALA A 87 -33.01 -31.69 -2.89
CA ALA A 87 -34.27 -32.07 -2.24
C ALA A 87 -34.29 -32.76 -0.84
N GLU A 88 -34.94 -32.05 0.09
CA GLU A 88 -36.00 -32.48 1.03
C GLU A 88 -35.89 -33.85 1.78
N THR A 89 -35.78 -33.81 3.11
CA THR A 89 -36.92 -34.05 4.03
C THR A 89 -36.54 -33.86 5.52
N ASP A 90 -37.55 -33.78 6.39
CA ASP A 90 -37.46 -33.42 7.81
C ASP A 90 -36.88 -34.47 8.79
N ALA A 91 -36.60 -33.97 10.00
CA ALA A 91 -36.63 -34.64 11.32
C ALA A 91 -35.31 -35.12 11.97
N ALA A 92 -34.99 -34.48 13.09
CA ALA A 92 -34.21 -35.02 14.21
C ALA A 92 -35.17 -35.77 15.20
N PRO A 93 -34.71 -36.47 16.28
CA PRO A 93 -33.36 -36.47 16.87
C PRO A 93 -32.85 -37.85 17.37
N THR A 94 -31.82 -37.82 18.25
CA THR A 94 -31.42 -38.84 19.27
C THR A 94 -30.13 -39.64 18.99
N ALA A 95 -29.34 -39.88 20.04
CA ALA A 95 -28.09 -40.67 20.13
C ALA A 95 -28.15 -41.61 21.37
N PRO A 96 -27.12 -42.37 21.84
CA PRO A 96 -25.75 -42.57 21.32
C PRO A 96 -25.13 -44.01 21.37
N GLY A 97 -24.22 -44.34 20.42
CA GLY A 97 -23.13 -45.34 20.53
C GLY A 97 -23.48 -46.84 20.76
N PRO A 98 -22.50 -47.73 21.09
CA PRO A 98 -21.02 -47.62 20.91
C PRO A 98 -20.29 -48.91 20.41
N ALA A 99 -18.99 -48.78 20.06
CA ALA A 99 -17.95 -49.84 19.92
C ALA A 99 -18.12 -50.85 18.73
N ILE A 100 -17.15 -51.70 18.29
CA ILE A 100 -15.99 -52.39 18.91
C ILE A 100 -14.77 -52.54 17.94
N GLN A 101 -13.55 -52.39 18.49
CA GLN A 101 -12.21 -52.99 18.17
C GLN A 101 -11.64 -53.15 16.73
N ALA A 102 -10.30 -52.96 16.64
CA ALA A 102 -9.39 -53.49 15.59
C ALA A 102 -8.85 -54.90 15.99
N PRO A 103 -8.06 -55.65 15.18
CA PRO A 103 -6.69 -55.26 14.75
C PRO A 103 -6.32 -55.76 13.32
N ALA A 104 -5.01 -55.90 13.04
CA ALA A 104 -4.43 -56.09 11.70
C ALA A 104 -3.87 -57.50 11.40
N SER A 105 -3.46 -57.70 10.14
CA SER A 105 -2.42 -58.63 9.59
C SER A 105 -2.87 -59.57 8.46
N SER A 106 -1.98 -59.74 7.49
CA SER A 106 -2.00 -60.64 6.30
C SER A 106 -1.42 -62.04 6.65
N PRO A 107 -1.11 -63.01 5.72
CA PRO A 107 -1.20 -63.02 4.24
C PRO A 107 -1.64 -64.36 3.55
N ALA A 108 -1.64 -64.35 2.21
CA ALA A 108 -1.29 -65.42 1.23
C ALA A 108 -2.14 -66.71 1.00
N GLU A 109 -2.64 -66.82 -0.25
CA GLU A 109 -2.57 -67.94 -1.26
C GLU A 109 -2.91 -69.43 -0.98
N ASP A 110 -3.87 -69.96 -1.76
CA ASP A 110 -4.08 -71.34 -2.29
C ASP A 110 -5.25 -71.29 -3.33
N ALA A 111 -5.45 -72.08 -4.40
CA ALA A 111 -4.73 -73.19 -5.08
C ALA A 111 -4.44 -72.82 -6.57
N GLY A 112 -4.63 -73.55 -7.69
CA GLY A 112 -5.28 -74.84 -8.09
C GLY A 112 -6.32 -74.63 -9.22
N GLU A 113 -6.48 -75.42 -10.29
CA GLU A 113 -5.82 -76.64 -10.83
C GLU A 113 -5.90 -76.70 -12.38
N HIS A 114 -4.95 -77.43 -13.02
CA HIS A 114 -4.94 -78.19 -14.30
C HIS A 114 -5.76 -77.79 -15.57
N GLU A 115 -5.40 -78.14 -16.83
CA GLU A 115 -4.11 -78.43 -17.54
C GLU A 115 -4.41 -78.76 -19.05
N SER A 116 -3.48 -78.53 -20.00
CA SER A 116 -3.05 -79.55 -21.02
C SER A 116 -2.07 -79.07 -22.11
N ILE A 117 -0.84 -79.62 -22.09
CA ILE A 117 -0.06 -80.22 -23.22
C ILE A 117 0.32 -79.32 -24.44
N THR A 118 1.58 -78.98 -24.82
CA THR A 118 2.94 -79.62 -24.85
C THR A 118 3.18 -80.55 -26.07
N HIS A 119 4.23 -80.50 -26.92
CA HIS A 119 5.51 -79.75 -27.02
C HIS A 119 6.03 -79.69 -28.49
N GLY A 120 7.15 -79.00 -28.81
CA GLY A 120 7.87 -79.14 -30.10
C GLY A 120 9.04 -78.15 -30.32
N HIS A 121 10.11 -78.55 -31.04
CA HIS A 121 11.34 -77.73 -31.26
C HIS A 121 12.11 -78.10 -32.57
N ALA A 122 12.96 -77.17 -33.05
CA ALA A 122 13.94 -77.23 -34.15
C ALA A 122 13.41 -77.30 -35.62
N PRO A 123 14.21 -76.91 -36.65
CA PRO A 123 15.38 -76.01 -36.70
C PRO A 123 15.24 -74.85 -37.76
N GLU A 124 16.24 -73.96 -37.86
CA GLU A 124 16.34 -72.94 -38.95
C GLU A 124 16.69 -73.55 -40.33
N PRO A 125 16.32 -72.87 -41.44
CA PRO A 125 17.32 -72.06 -42.16
C PRO A 125 16.80 -70.69 -42.71
N HIS A 126 17.75 -69.90 -43.23
CA HIS A 126 17.62 -68.56 -43.85
C HIS A 126 16.51 -68.39 -44.92
N GLU A 127 15.92 -67.18 -45.05
CA GLU A 127 16.32 -66.14 -46.05
C GLU A 127 15.61 -64.78 -45.84
N ASP A 128 15.95 -63.77 -46.66
CA ASP A 128 15.64 -62.33 -46.51
C ASP A 128 14.17 -61.90 -46.67
N SER A 129 13.84 -60.73 -46.09
CA SER A 129 13.00 -59.69 -46.73
C SER A 129 13.14 -58.32 -46.05
N ASP A 130 13.80 -57.37 -46.72
CA ASP A 130 13.77 -55.93 -46.38
C ASP A 130 12.35 -55.34 -46.58
N GLU A 131 11.82 -54.57 -45.63
CA GLU A 131 10.67 -53.69 -45.89
C GLU A 131 11.09 -52.21 -45.94
N SER A 132 11.00 -51.62 -47.13
CA SER A 132 11.58 -50.31 -47.45
C SER A 132 10.73 -49.13 -46.95
N VAL A 133 11.34 -48.24 -46.16
CA VAL A 133 10.72 -46.95 -45.78
C VAL A 133 10.65 -46.03 -47.00
N SER A 134 9.43 -45.75 -47.47
CA SER A 134 9.20 -44.99 -48.71
C SER A 134 9.73 -43.54 -48.65
N PRO A 135 10.30 -43.02 -49.77
CA PRO A 135 11.11 -41.79 -49.74
C PRO A 135 10.32 -40.52 -49.36
N VAL A 136 9.01 -40.48 -49.65
CA VAL A 136 8.13 -39.34 -49.36
C VAL A 136 8.10 -39.02 -47.86
N LYS A 137 8.03 -40.05 -47.00
CA LYS A 137 7.94 -39.89 -45.54
C LYS A 137 9.24 -39.34 -44.94
N LYS A 138 10.38 -39.68 -45.56
CA LYS A 138 11.71 -39.17 -45.19
C LYS A 138 11.90 -37.69 -45.56
N HIS A 139 11.42 -37.28 -46.73
CA HIS A 139 11.43 -35.86 -47.13
C HIS A 139 10.55 -34.98 -46.23
N LEU A 140 9.36 -35.45 -45.83
CA LEU A 140 8.48 -34.69 -44.93
C LEU A 140 9.14 -34.43 -43.57
N HIS A 141 9.83 -35.42 -42.99
CA HIS A 141 10.59 -35.22 -41.74
C HIS A 141 11.76 -34.25 -41.90
N LEU A 142 12.51 -34.28 -43.00
CA LEU A 142 13.58 -33.30 -43.24
C LEU A 142 13.03 -31.86 -43.34
N ILE A 143 11.87 -31.66 -43.98
CA ILE A 143 11.23 -30.35 -44.11
C ILE A 143 10.79 -29.83 -42.73
N LEU A 144 10.16 -30.68 -41.90
CA LEU A 144 9.75 -30.30 -40.54
C LEU A 144 10.96 -29.92 -39.66
N ILE A 145 12.07 -30.66 -39.74
CA ILE A 145 13.32 -30.33 -39.02
C ILE A 145 13.89 -29.00 -39.53
N ALA A 146 13.92 -28.76 -40.84
CA ALA A 146 14.39 -27.50 -41.42
C ALA A 146 13.54 -26.31 -40.96
N CYS A 147 12.22 -26.44 -40.95
CA CYS A 147 11.31 -25.40 -40.42
C CYS A 147 11.53 -25.14 -38.93
N ALA A 148 11.69 -26.18 -38.11
CA ALA A 148 11.99 -26.04 -36.68
C ALA A 148 13.32 -25.30 -36.45
N CYS A 149 14.36 -25.63 -37.21
CA CYS A 149 15.65 -24.92 -37.17
C CYS A 149 15.52 -23.45 -37.58
N VAL A 150 14.75 -23.14 -38.64
CA VAL A 150 14.51 -21.75 -39.08
C VAL A 150 13.75 -20.96 -38.01
N VAL A 151 12.72 -21.54 -37.39
CA VAL A 151 11.99 -20.90 -36.28
C VAL A 151 12.91 -20.67 -35.08
N ALA A 152 13.73 -21.66 -34.70
CA ALA A 152 14.71 -21.50 -33.63
C ALA A 152 15.76 -20.41 -33.94
N ILE A 153 16.19 -20.27 -35.20
CA ILE A 153 17.10 -19.21 -35.64
C ILE A 153 16.40 -17.84 -35.65
N VAL A 154 15.13 -17.76 -36.03
CA VAL A 154 14.37 -16.49 -35.98
C VAL A 154 14.14 -16.07 -34.53
N ILE A 155 13.71 -16.98 -33.64
CA ILE A 155 13.56 -16.70 -32.20
C ILE A 155 14.92 -16.31 -31.60
N GLY A 156 15.98 -17.09 -31.86
CA GLY A 156 17.33 -16.82 -31.38
C GLY A 156 17.88 -15.48 -31.88
N THR A 157 17.74 -15.15 -33.16
CA THR A 157 18.18 -13.84 -33.69
C THR A 157 17.30 -12.67 -33.24
N SER A 158 16.05 -12.92 -32.83
CA SER A 158 15.19 -11.90 -32.21
C SER A 158 15.63 -11.64 -30.77
N PHE A 159 15.87 -12.70 -29.97
CA PHE A 159 16.46 -12.61 -28.63
C PHE A 159 17.84 -11.93 -28.65
N PHE A 160 18.73 -12.34 -29.55
CA PHE A 160 20.04 -11.71 -29.68
C PHE A 160 19.97 -10.27 -30.18
N ARG A 161 18.97 -9.89 -30.99
CA ARG A 161 18.76 -8.47 -31.38
C ARG A 161 18.22 -7.64 -30.23
N TRP A 162 17.32 -8.18 -29.40
CA TRP A 162 16.85 -7.54 -28.17
C TRP A 162 18.03 -7.28 -27.22
N PHE A 163 18.83 -8.32 -26.91
CA PHE A 163 20.03 -8.18 -26.08
C PHE A 163 21.09 -7.24 -26.69
N SER A 164 21.30 -7.30 -28.02
CA SER A 164 22.27 -6.41 -28.69
C SER A 164 21.82 -4.95 -28.78
N GLN A 165 20.52 -4.65 -28.61
CA GLN A 165 20.02 -3.27 -28.52
C GLN A 165 20.17 -2.68 -27.10
N GLN A 166 20.40 -3.52 -26.08
CA GLN A 166 20.77 -3.06 -24.73
C GLN A 166 22.29 -2.89 -24.55
N ALA A 167 23.10 -3.50 -25.42
CA ALA A 167 24.57 -3.41 -25.40
C ALA A 167 25.11 -2.08 -26.00
N GLY A 168 24.59 -0.94 -25.53
CA GLY A 168 24.89 0.40 -26.03
C GLY A 168 25.54 1.37 -25.03
N GLU A 169 25.35 1.15 -23.73
CA GLU A 169 25.88 2.00 -22.65
C GLU A 169 26.82 1.20 -21.73
N PRO A 170 27.81 1.84 -21.07
CA PRO A 170 28.65 1.15 -20.10
C PRO A 170 27.79 0.66 -18.94
N VAL A 171 27.92 -0.62 -18.58
CA VAL A 171 27.23 -1.18 -17.42
C VAL A 171 27.68 -0.42 -16.18
N ARG A 172 26.75 0.35 -15.61
CA ARG A 172 26.89 1.11 -14.37
C ARG A 172 27.44 0.18 -13.27
N GLU A 173 28.49 0.60 -12.58
CA GLU A 173 28.95 -0.13 -11.39
C GLU A 173 27.82 -0.15 -10.35
N PRO A 174 27.45 -1.33 -9.81
CA PRO A 174 26.41 -1.41 -8.79
C PRO A 174 26.67 -0.50 -7.58
N GLY A 175 25.56 -0.19 -6.91
CA GLY A 175 25.52 0.51 -5.64
C GLY A 175 25.05 1.97 -5.73
N TYR A 176 24.66 2.48 -4.56
CA TYR A 176 24.14 3.83 -4.37
C TYR A 176 25.27 4.87 -4.27
N ARG A 177 25.09 6.02 -4.93
CA ARG A 177 26.03 7.15 -4.93
C ARG A 177 25.32 8.51 -4.89
N GLY A 178 24.02 8.49 -4.55
CA GLY A 178 23.19 9.68 -4.36
C GLY A 178 23.49 10.42 -3.05
N THR A 179 22.58 11.29 -2.64
CA THR A 179 22.86 12.30 -1.60
C THR A 179 22.55 11.87 -0.17
N ALA A 180 21.83 10.77 0.01
CA ALA A 180 21.22 10.32 1.27
C ALA A 180 20.32 11.40 1.92
N LEU A 181 19.62 12.18 1.10
CA LEU A 181 18.69 13.23 1.53
C LEU A 181 17.24 12.85 1.22
N ASN A 182 16.32 13.25 2.09
CA ASN A 182 14.89 13.16 1.86
C ASN A 182 14.29 14.56 1.90
N THR A 183 14.18 15.19 0.72
CA THR A 183 13.46 16.47 0.57
C THR A 183 11.94 16.31 0.47
N HIS A 184 11.43 15.10 0.71
CA HIS A 184 10.06 14.60 0.51
C HIS A 184 9.55 14.63 -0.95
N SER A 185 9.72 15.73 -1.68
CA SER A 185 9.55 15.81 -3.14
C SER A 185 10.43 14.80 -3.90
N LEU A 186 10.05 14.45 -5.12
CA LEU A 186 10.83 13.53 -5.97
C LEU A 186 12.09 14.21 -6.53
N SER A 187 13.23 13.50 -6.58
CA SER A 187 14.44 14.05 -7.21
C SER A 187 14.25 14.28 -8.73
N PRO A 188 14.64 15.43 -9.29
CA PRO A 188 14.68 15.65 -10.74
C PRO A 188 15.55 14.64 -11.51
N GLU A 189 16.52 13.99 -10.84
CA GLU A 189 17.41 13.02 -11.47
C GLU A 189 16.69 11.80 -12.05
N TRP A 190 15.51 11.43 -11.51
CA TRP A 190 14.66 10.36 -12.04
C TRP A 190 14.23 10.57 -13.51
N THR A 191 14.39 11.79 -14.05
CA THR A 191 14.28 12.06 -15.50
C THR A 191 15.26 11.25 -16.36
N SER A 192 16.35 10.73 -15.79
CA SER A 192 17.32 9.85 -16.45
C SER A 192 16.82 8.42 -16.68
N GLY A 193 15.82 7.97 -15.92
CA GLY A 193 15.34 6.59 -15.87
C GLY A 193 15.68 5.89 -14.56
N ILE A 194 15.45 4.58 -14.52
CA ILE A 194 15.60 3.74 -13.32
C ILE A 194 16.88 2.90 -13.45
N ALA A 195 17.67 2.83 -12.37
CA ALA A 195 18.68 1.82 -12.15
C ALA A 195 18.43 1.07 -10.84
N VAL A 196 18.92 -0.17 -10.75
CA VAL A 196 19.05 -0.88 -9.47
C VAL A 196 20.41 -0.51 -8.87
N ALA A 197 20.39 0.04 -7.66
CA ALA A 197 21.61 0.22 -6.88
C ALA A 197 22.08 -1.14 -6.33
N TRP A 198 21.21 -1.83 -5.60
CA TRP A 198 21.52 -3.11 -4.97
C TRP A 198 20.25 -3.92 -4.69
N THR A 199 20.42 -5.22 -4.44
CA THR A 199 19.36 -6.13 -3.99
C THR A 199 19.87 -7.00 -2.84
N ILE A 200 19.16 -7.00 -1.72
CA ILE A 200 19.31 -7.99 -0.65
C ILE A 200 18.53 -9.25 -1.06
N PRO A 201 19.18 -10.39 -1.35
CA PRO A 201 18.49 -11.59 -1.80
C PRO A 201 17.73 -12.27 -0.65
N ILE A 202 16.48 -12.65 -0.90
CA ILE A 202 15.63 -13.37 0.06
C ILE A 202 15.74 -14.87 -0.22
N ASP A 203 16.10 -15.69 0.77
CA ASP A 203 16.09 -17.16 0.61
C ASP A 203 14.64 -17.68 0.67
N PRO A 204 14.07 -18.21 -0.43
CA PRO A 204 12.72 -18.77 -0.43
C PRO A 204 12.59 -20.06 0.40
N LYS A 205 13.68 -20.59 0.99
CA LYS A 205 13.62 -21.64 2.02
C LYS A 205 13.41 -21.08 3.42
N ARG A 206 13.86 -19.84 3.70
CA ARG A 206 13.68 -19.16 4.98
C ARG A 206 12.38 -18.35 5.02
N PHE A 207 11.97 -17.76 3.90
CA PHE A 207 10.82 -16.86 3.82
C PHE A 207 9.80 -17.30 2.75
N THR A 208 8.61 -16.70 2.75
CA THR A 208 7.51 -17.06 1.81
C THR A 208 6.72 -15.86 1.30
N PHE A 209 6.69 -14.78 2.07
CA PHE A 209 6.08 -13.50 1.72
C PHE A 209 7.19 -12.45 1.50
N ALA A 210 6.88 -11.35 0.82
CA ALA A 210 7.73 -10.16 0.89
C ALA A 210 7.76 -9.66 2.35
N PRO A 211 8.89 -9.09 2.83
CA PRO A 211 8.92 -8.44 4.14
C PRO A 211 8.02 -7.21 4.15
N HIS A 212 7.44 -6.94 5.32
CA HIS A 212 6.93 -5.61 5.62
C HIS A 212 8.12 -4.66 5.74
N VAL A 213 8.03 -3.47 5.15
CA VAL A 213 9.11 -2.48 5.09
C VAL A 213 8.70 -1.19 5.78
N HIS A 214 9.64 -0.56 6.47
CA HIS A 214 9.52 0.78 7.04
C HIS A 214 10.90 1.46 6.99
N ALA A 215 10.94 2.78 6.80
CA ALA A 215 12.18 3.53 6.66
C ALA A 215 12.16 4.80 7.51
N GLU A 216 13.28 5.05 8.20
CA GLU A 216 13.46 6.24 9.03
C GLU A 216 14.87 6.79 8.85
N GLY A 217 14.99 7.99 8.27
CA GLY A 217 16.27 8.54 7.82
C GLY A 217 16.97 7.58 6.85
N SER A 218 18.19 7.16 7.19
CA SER A 218 18.95 6.16 6.43
C SER A 218 18.79 4.72 6.92
N THR A 219 17.83 4.43 7.82
CA THR A 219 17.61 3.08 8.37
C THR A 219 16.39 2.43 7.74
N LEU A 220 16.60 1.30 7.08
CA LEU A 220 15.55 0.44 6.51
C LEU A 220 15.29 -0.73 7.47
N TYR A 221 14.07 -0.79 8.01
CA TYR A 221 13.59 -1.88 8.85
C TYR A 221 12.76 -2.87 8.03
N LEU A 222 13.00 -4.16 8.26
CA LEU A 222 12.34 -5.27 7.57
C LEU A 222 11.75 -6.24 8.60
N ALA A 223 10.48 -6.60 8.45
CA ALA A 223 9.85 -7.67 9.22
C ALA A 223 9.38 -8.79 8.28
N PHE A 224 9.93 -9.99 8.47
CA PHE A 224 9.60 -11.19 7.72
C PHE A 224 8.79 -12.15 8.58
N SER A 225 7.65 -12.63 8.08
CA SER A 225 7.09 -13.90 8.58
C SER A 225 7.91 -15.07 8.02
N ASP A 226 8.52 -15.87 8.89
CA ASP A 226 9.35 -17.01 8.48
C ASP A 226 8.50 -18.08 7.78
N ARG A 227 9.12 -18.82 6.85
CA ARG A 227 8.48 -19.83 6.02
C ARG A 227 7.72 -20.85 6.90
N PRO A 228 6.39 -20.92 6.80
CA PRO A 228 5.59 -21.72 7.72
C PRO A 228 5.88 -23.21 7.55
N THR A 229 6.52 -23.81 8.55
CA THR A 229 6.67 -25.27 8.68
C THR A 229 5.35 -25.96 9.03
N THR A 230 4.41 -25.21 9.61
CA THR A 230 3.01 -25.60 9.86
C THR A 230 2.09 -24.40 9.66
N ALA A 231 0.79 -24.65 9.47
CA ALA A 231 -0.25 -23.60 9.40
C ALA A 231 -0.46 -22.81 10.71
N ARG A 232 0.34 -23.07 11.76
CA ARG A 232 0.36 -22.31 13.02
C ARG A 232 1.67 -21.55 13.25
N SER A 233 2.51 -21.42 12.22
CA SER A 233 3.81 -20.75 12.31
C SER A 233 3.67 -19.31 12.80
N ARG A 234 4.51 -18.97 13.76
CA ARG A 234 4.58 -17.70 14.51
C ARG A 234 5.98 -17.08 14.52
N SER A 235 6.97 -17.77 13.92
CA SER A 235 8.35 -17.31 13.86
C SER A 235 8.47 -16.12 12.89
N VAL A 236 9.18 -15.09 13.33
CA VAL A 236 9.40 -13.84 12.62
C VAL A 236 10.88 -13.47 12.72
N THR A 237 11.47 -13.10 11.59
CA THR A 237 12.79 -12.45 11.56
C THR A 237 12.59 -10.95 11.35
N VAL A 238 13.15 -10.11 12.21
CA VAL A 238 13.26 -8.66 11.99
C VAL A 238 14.71 -8.26 11.76
N MET A 239 14.94 -7.26 10.91
CA MET A 239 16.26 -6.74 10.57
C MET A 239 16.23 -5.23 10.42
N ALA A 240 17.38 -4.58 10.65
CA ALA A 240 17.62 -3.20 10.22
C ALA A 240 18.90 -3.09 9.39
N TYR A 241 18.87 -2.24 8.36
CA TYR A 241 19.99 -1.94 7.48
C TYR A 241 20.20 -0.42 7.39
N ASP A 242 21.45 0.02 7.48
CA ASP A 242 21.87 1.34 7.04
C ASP A 242 22.03 1.31 5.51
N VAL A 243 21.25 2.15 4.83
CA VAL A 243 21.14 2.22 3.37
C VAL A 243 21.71 3.51 2.77
N SER A 244 22.39 4.34 3.57
CA SER A 244 23.11 5.54 3.08
C SER A 244 24.35 5.21 2.24
N GLY A 245 24.90 4.01 2.42
CA GLY A 245 26.10 3.54 1.74
C GLY A 245 25.86 2.93 0.36
N THR A 246 26.95 2.70 -0.38
CA THR A 246 26.91 2.09 -1.72
C THR A 246 26.33 0.68 -1.73
N GLU A 247 26.48 -0.07 -0.64
CA GLU A 247 25.80 -1.35 -0.39
C GLU A 247 25.08 -1.29 0.97
N PRO A 248 23.96 -2.03 1.16
CA PRO A 248 23.17 -1.97 2.38
C PRO A 248 23.89 -2.69 3.53
N ARG A 249 24.09 -2.00 4.65
CA ARG A 249 24.87 -2.48 5.79
C ARG A 249 23.95 -2.93 6.92
N LEU A 250 23.87 -4.25 7.14
CA LEU A 250 23.14 -4.82 8.28
C LEU A 250 23.59 -4.17 9.61
N LEU A 251 22.63 -3.71 10.39
CA LEU A 251 22.81 -3.19 11.75
C LEU A 251 22.60 -4.31 12.76
N TRP A 252 21.45 -4.98 12.67
CA TRP A 252 21.05 -6.08 13.54
C TRP A 252 20.06 -7.01 12.81
N GLU A 253 20.02 -8.27 13.24
CA GLU A 253 19.03 -9.29 12.86
C GLU A 253 18.58 -10.03 14.13
N THR A 254 17.28 -10.06 14.39
CA THR A 254 16.70 -10.73 15.56
C THR A 254 15.56 -11.65 15.13
N ASN A 255 15.49 -12.83 15.74
CA ASN A 255 14.44 -13.83 15.50
C ASN A 255 13.53 -13.88 16.74
N ALA A 256 12.21 -13.90 16.54
CA ALA A 256 11.20 -13.88 17.60
C ALA A 256 10.00 -14.78 17.24
N GLU A 257 9.10 -14.99 18.19
CA GLU A 257 7.77 -15.54 17.94
C GLU A 257 6.71 -14.48 18.27
N THR A 258 5.70 -14.34 17.42
CA THR A 258 4.57 -13.41 17.59
C THR A 258 3.27 -14.20 17.83
N SER A 259 2.29 -13.58 18.49
CA SER A 259 1.00 -14.21 18.74
C SER A 259 0.18 -14.44 17.47
N THR A 260 0.30 -13.63 16.41
CA THR A 260 -0.45 -13.80 15.15
C THR A 260 0.27 -14.72 14.15
N ARG A 261 -0.44 -15.18 13.12
CA ARG A 261 0.07 -16.20 12.18
C ARG A 261 0.78 -15.57 10.98
N ALA A 262 1.68 -16.33 10.37
CA ALA A 262 2.50 -15.91 9.23
C ALA A 262 1.75 -15.33 8.01
N TYR A 263 0.43 -15.58 7.86
CA TYR A 263 -0.38 -15.07 6.75
C TYR A 263 -1.31 -13.89 7.14
N GLU A 264 -1.39 -13.53 8.41
CA GLU A 264 -2.21 -12.42 8.91
C GLU A 264 -1.47 -11.09 8.74
N THR A 265 -2.16 -10.09 8.18
CA THR A 265 -1.60 -8.82 7.74
C THR A 265 -2.63 -7.72 8.03
N PHE A 266 -2.16 -6.58 8.55
CA PHE A 266 -3.01 -5.49 9.05
C PHE A 266 -2.41 -4.14 8.61
N THR A 267 -3.21 -3.07 8.57
CA THR A 267 -2.67 -1.72 8.30
C THR A 267 -3.09 -0.74 9.40
N PRO A 268 -2.14 0.02 9.99
CA PRO A 268 -0.71 0.08 9.66
C PRO A 268 0.06 -1.21 10.01
N GLN A 269 1.16 -1.47 9.30
CA GLN A 269 1.98 -2.68 9.49
C GLN A 269 2.97 -2.52 10.65
N PHE A 270 3.49 -1.31 10.81
CA PHE A 270 4.30 -0.86 11.93
C PHE A 270 3.63 0.35 12.57
N VAL A 271 3.75 0.48 13.88
CA VAL A 271 3.62 1.75 14.60
C VAL A 271 4.98 2.05 15.21
N TRP A 272 5.33 3.31 15.41
CA TRP A 272 6.60 3.71 16.01
C TRP A 272 6.47 4.99 16.82
N ASP A 273 7.41 5.18 17.74
CA ASP A 273 7.72 6.47 18.38
C ASP A 273 9.17 6.86 18.01
N ASP A 274 9.88 7.61 18.86
CA ASP A 274 11.27 8.00 18.60
C ASP A 274 12.26 6.81 18.70
N ASP A 275 12.08 5.90 19.66
CA ASP A 275 13.04 4.85 20.01
C ASP A 275 12.57 3.42 19.66
N LEU A 276 11.24 3.21 19.52
CA LEU A 276 10.62 1.89 19.42
C LEU A 276 9.87 1.67 18.09
N LEU A 277 9.86 0.42 17.65
CA LEU A 277 9.02 -0.11 16.58
C LEU A 277 8.08 -1.20 17.12
N PHE A 278 6.79 -1.05 16.84
CA PHE A 278 5.73 -1.98 17.22
C PHE A 278 5.29 -2.77 15.98
N PHE A 279 5.54 -4.08 15.99
CA PHE A 279 5.13 -5.01 14.94
C PHE A 279 4.36 -6.17 15.57
N ARG A 280 3.04 -6.24 15.36
CA ARG A 280 2.14 -7.20 16.03
C ARG A 280 2.27 -7.07 17.57
N ASP A 281 2.65 -8.13 18.28
CA ASP A 281 2.97 -8.13 19.72
C ASP A 281 4.48 -8.06 20.03
N LEU A 282 5.30 -7.63 19.08
CA LEU A 282 6.72 -7.37 19.28
C LEU A 282 6.96 -5.87 19.48
N VAL A 283 7.60 -5.50 20.60
CA VAL A 283 8.16 -4.16 20.84
C VAL A 283 9.66 -4.25 20.58
N ILE A 284 10.16 -3.50 19.60
CA ILE A 284 11.50 -3.60 19.04
C ILE A 284 12.27 -2.30 19.30
N ASP A 285 13.38 -2.38 20.02
CA ASP A 285 14.33 -1.28 20.18
C ASP A 285 15.05 -1.01 18.85
N LYS A 286 14.87 0.20 18.28
CA LYS A 286 15.40 0.56 16.95
C LYS A 286 16.92 0.48 16.87
N ALA A 287 17.63 0.85 17.94
CA ALA A 287 19.08 0.99 17.95
C ALA A 287 19.81 -0.35 18.05
N THR A 288 19.23 -1.33 18.73
CA THR A 288 19.87 -2.62 19.08
C THR A 288 19.20 -3.84 18.47
N GLY A 289 17.94 -3.73 18.02
CA GLY A 289 17.14 -4.87 17.60
C GLY A 289 16.68 -5.76 18.76
N THR A 290 16.78 -5.28 20.01
CA THR A 290 16.29 -6.00 21.19
C THR A 290 14.76 -6.03 21.15
N ILE A 291 14.17 -7.20 21.42
CA ILE A 291 12.72 -7.40 21.37
C ILE A 291 12.19 -7.73 22.76
N THR A 292 11.08 -7.11 23.14
CA THR A 292 10.25 -7.50 24.27
C THR A 292 8.83 -7.84 23.80
N GLN A 293 8.18 -8.82 24.44
CA GLN A 293 6.82 -9.21 24.07
C GLN A 293 5.81 -8.27 24.72
N ALA A 294 4.83 -7.82 23.94
CA ALA A 294 3.72 -7.03 24.41
C ALA A 294 2.60 -7.90 25.04
N PRO A 295 1.77 -7.35 25.95
CA PRO A 295 0.70 -8.12 26.60
C PRO A 295 -0.54 -8.37 25.72
N TRP A 296 -0.65 -7.73 24.56
CA TRP A 296 -1.91 -7.65 23.79
C TRP A 296 -2.20 -8.83 22.85
N GLY A 297 -1.27 -9.78 22.71
CA GLY A 297 -1.51 -11.04 22.02
C GLY A 297 -1.82 -10.89 20.53
N GLU A 298 -2.93 -11.46 20.05
CA GLU A 298 -3.28 -11.42 18.61
C GLU A 298 -3.80 -10.03 18.13
N ALA A 299 -3.86 -9.02 19.01
CA ALA A 299 -4.17 -7.64 18.62
C ALA A 299 -3.00 -6.95 17.89
N TYR A 300 -3.30 -6.03 16.98
CA TYR A 300 -2.32 -5.26 16.21
C TYR A 300 -2.30 -3.78 16.63
N PRO A 301 -1.14 -3.10 16.59
CA PRO A 301 -1.03 -1.68 16.93
C PRO A 301 -1.60 -0.80 15.80
N MET A 302 -2.31 0.27 16.16
CA MET A 302 -2.94 1.22 15.24
C MET A 302 -2.30 2.61 15.27
N GLY A 303 -1.77 3.02 16.41
CA GLY A 303 -1.05 4.27 16.60
C GLY A 303 -0.58 4.43 18.05
N ILE A 304 0.27 5.42 18.28
CA ILE A 304 0.74 5.82 19.61
C ILE A 304 0.56 7.33 19.76
N SER A 305 0.14 7.79 20.94
CA SER A 305 0.21 9.21 21.32
C SER A 305 0.40 9.34 22.81
N GLU A 306 1.18 10.33 23.25
CA GLU A 306 1.45 10.63 24.66
C GLU A 306 1.96 9.42 25.50
N GLY A 307 2.62 8.45 24.86
CA GLY A 307 3.08 7.21 25.50
C GLY A 307 2.01 6.12 25.66
N ILE A 308 0.82 6.29 25.08
CA ILE A 308 -0.25 5.29 25.04
C ILE A 308 -0.28 4.65 23.65
N VAL A 309 0.04 3.36 23.58
CA VAL A 309 -0.09 2.54 22.36
C VAL A 309 -1.53 2.03 22.27
N VAL A 310 -2.20 2.30 21.16
CA VAL A 310 -3.53 1.74 20.88
C VAL A 310 -3.39 0.48 20.04
N THR A 311 -4.01 -0.60 20.51
CA THR A 311 -4.07 -1.89 19.82
C THR A 311 -5.52 -2.32 19.60
N CYS A 312 -5.79 -3.04 18.52
CA CYS A 312 -7.14 -3.45 18.14
C CYS A 312 -7.20 -4.92 17.69
N LEU A 313 -8.40 -5.50 17.80
CA LEU A 313 -8.79 -6.73 17.12
C LEU A 313 -9.92 -6.43 16.13
N THR A 314 -9.81 -7.02 14.95
CA THR A 314 -10.74 -6.82 13.83
C THR A 314 -12.19 -7.17 14.19
N ASP A 315 -12.41 -8.16 15.05
CA ASP A 315 -13.73 -8.61 15.51
C ASP A 315 -14.23 -7.91 16.79
N GLY A 316 -13.83 -6.65 17.04
CA GLY A 316 -14.66 -5.71 17.82
C GLY A 316 -14.16 -5.25 19.20
N TYR A 317 -12.86 -5.04 19.42
CA TYR A 317 -12.41 -4.13 20.49
C TYR A 317 -11.00 -3.57 20.28
N CYS A 318 -10.75 -2.43 20.93
CA CYS A 318 -9.43 -1.82 21.06
C CYS A 318 -9.05 -1.61 22.53
N THR A 319 -7.75 -1.56 22.80
CA THR A 319 -7.16 -1.46 24.14
C THR A 319 -5.98 -0.48 24.10
N GLY A 320 -5.97 0.48 25.01
CA GLY A 320 -4.87 1.45 25.19
C GLY A 320 -3.89 0.99 26.26
N TRP A 321 -2.60 1.04 25.97
CA TRP A 321 -1.53 0.55 26.85
C TRP A 321 -0.48 1.63 27.12
N SER A 322 -0.16 1.87 28.38
CA SER A 322 1.02 2.64 28.80
C SER A 322 2.15 1.70 29.23
N GLN A 323 3.40 2.15 29.14
CA GLN A 323 4.55 1.43 29.69
C GLN A 323 5.19 2.22 30.83
N ASP A 324 4.83 1.89 32.08
CA ASP A 324 5.37 2.52 33.28
C ASP A 324 6.49 1.65 33.89
N SER A 325 7.69 2.22 34.05
CA SER A 325 8.87 1.55 34.60
C SER A 325 9.32 0.25 33.89
N GLY A 326 8.79 -0.01 32.69
CA GLY A 326 9.11 -1.18 31.84
C GLY A 326 8.01 -2.24 31.79
N GLU A 327 7.03 -2.21 32.68
CA GLU A 327 5.84 -3.07 32.60
C GLU A 327 4.72 -2.37 31.82
N TRP A 328 3.99 -3.14 31.00
CA TRP A 328 2.85 -2.64 30.22
C TRP A 328 1.55 -2.76 31.00
N THR A 329 0.76 -1.69 31.05
CA THR A 329 -0.53 -1.64 31.77
C THR A 329 -1.69 -1.22 30.86
N GLU A 330 -2.81 -1.94 30.94
CA GLU A 330 -4.08 -1.57 30.30
C GLU A 330 -4.61 -0.27 30.94
N VAL A 331 -4.70 0.80 30.16
CA VAL A 331 -5.23 2.11 30.59
C VAL A 331 -6.75 2.13 30.45
N TRP A 332 -7.25 1.61 29.32
CA TRP A 332 -8.66 1.51 28.98
C TRP A 332 -8.89 0.41 27.94
N LYS A 333 -10.15 -0.03 27.82
CA LYS A 333 -10.61 -0.99 26.82
C LYS A 333 -11.98 -0.62 26.30
N ALA A 334 -12.12 -0.56 24.97
CA ALA A 334 -13.31 -0.05 24.29
C ALA A 334 -13.83 -1.06 23.24
N THR A 335 -15.13 -1.34 23.24
CA THR A 335 -15.78 -2.19 22.24
C THR A 335 -16.04 -1.38 20.97
N THR A 336 -15.40 -1.74 19.87
CA THR A 336 -15.59 -1.09 18.56
C THR A 336 -16.64 -1.84 17.73
N VAL A 337 -17.04 -1.23 16.61
CA VAL A 337 -17.59 -1.97 15.46
C VAL A 337 -16.60 -3.02 14.96
N LYS A 338 -17.07 -3.94 14.11
CA LYS A 338 -16.16 -4.80 13.33
C LYS A 338 -15.34 -3.94 12.37
N GLN A 339 -14.04 -4.22 12.26
CA GLN A 339 -13.08 -3.43 11.49
C GLN A 339 -12.77 -4.08 10.13
N SER A 340 -12.39 -3.28 9.13
CA SER A 340 -11.96 -3.82 7.84
C SER A 340 -10.62 -4.54 7.96
N SER A 341 -10.53 -5.77 7.45
CA SER A 341 -9.26 -6.49 7.33
C SER A 341 -8.24 -5.80 6.40
N PHE A 342 -8.69 -4.84 5.59
CA PHE A 342 -7.81 -4.03 4.73
C PHE A 342 -7.29 -2.75 5.40
N GLY A 343 -7.96 -2.28 6.47
CA GLY A 343 -7.60 -1.06 7.22
C GLY A 343 -7.36 0.18 6.34
N LEU A 344 -6.30 0.93 6.65
CA LEU A 344 -5.83 2.10 5.91
C LEU A 344 -5.37 1.81 4.45
N GLY A 345 -5.30 0.54 4.04
CA GLY A 345 -4.84 0.14 2.70
C GLY A 345 -5.69 0.69 1.53
N HIS A 346 -6.86 1.26 1.81
CA HIS A 346 -7.83 1.80 0.84
C HIS A 346 -7.96 3.34 0.86
N MET A 347 -7.10 4.06 1.60
CA MET A 347 -7.15 5.52 1.74
C MET A 347 -6.69 6.22 0.45
N ASN A 348 -7.63 6.49 -0.45
CA ASN A 348 -7.36 6.84 -1.84
C ASN A 348 -6.53 8.11 -2.05
N TYR A 349 -6.67 9.14 -1.22
CA TYR A 349 -6.01 10.44 -1.46
C TYR A 349 -4.78 10.69 -0.58
N THR A 350 -4.77 10.24 0.68
CA THR A 350 -3.77 10.68 1.67
C THR A 350 -2.75 9.64 2.12
N ALA A 351 -2.91 8.36 1.76
CA ALA A 351 -1.97 7.25 2.06
C ALA A 351 -1.27 7.34 3.44
N PRO A 352 -2.02 7.41 4.55
CA PRO A 352 -1.47 7.65 5.87
C PRO A 352 -0.75 6.40 6.41
N ASP A 353 0.48 6.58 6.90
CA ASP A 353 1.28 5.49 7.48
C ASP A 353 0.85 5.10 8.92
N SER A 354 -0.10 5.83 9.51
CA SER A 354 -0.66 5.58 10.86
C SER A 354 -2.14 5.96 10.91
N ALA A 355 -2.92 5.31 11.77
CA ALA A 355 -4.35 5.62 11.95
C ALA A 355 -4.59 6.83 12.90
N LEU A 356 -3.52 7.49 13.35
CA LEU A 356 -3.58 8.63 14.26
C LEU A 356 -4.12 9.91 13.58
N ILE A 357 -5.04 10.59 14.27
CA ILE A 357 -5.63 11.88 13.91
C ILE A 357 -5.57 12.79 15.13
N GLY A 358 -5.20 14.06 14.94
CA GLY A 358 -5.06 15.04 16.01
C GLY A 358 -3.77 14.85 16.82
N SER A 359 -3.71 15.51 17.98
CA SER A 359 -2.56 15.43 18.90
C SER A 359 -2.95 15.79 20.33
N GLY A 360 -2.14 15.36 21.31
CA GLY A 360 -2.40 15.62 22.72
C GLY A 360 -3.74 15.02 23.19
N GLU A 361 -4.48 15.78 24.00
CA GLU A 361 -5.79 15.33 24.54
C GLU A 361 -6.85 15.07 23.46
N GLN A 362 -6.67 15.60 22.25
CA GLN A 362 -7.54 15.39 21.08
C GLN A 362 -6.97 14.35 20.09
N ALA A 363 -5.94 13.59 20.47
CA ALA A 363 -5.45 12.47 19.68
C ALA A 363 -6.48 11.33 19.65
N SER A 364 -6.84 10.89 18.45
CA SER A 364 -7.77 9.79 18.20
C SER A 364 -7.23 8.82 17.15
N ILE A 365 -7.64 7.56 17.21
CA ILE A 365 -7.41 6.55 16.18
C ILE A 365 -8.64 6.48 15.28
N LEU A 366 -8.42 6.50 13.96
CA LEU A 366 -9.44 6.15 12.97
C LEU A 366 -9.67 4.64 12.93
N ILE A 367 -10.84 4.21 13.38
CA ILE A 367 -11.29 2.83 13.22
C ILE A 367 -11.92 2.73 11.83
N VAL A 368 -11.21 2.06 10.90
CA VAL A 368 -11.75 1.73 9.57
C VAL A 368 -12.70 0.54 9.73
N PRO A 369 -14.01 0.72 9.51
CA PRO A 369 -15.04 -0.28 9.75
C PRO A 369 -15.10 -1.34 8.65
N ASP A 370 -15.70 -2.49 8.94
CA ASP A 370 -16.08 -3.49 7.92
C ASP A 370 -17.38 -3.07 7.18
N HIS A 371 -17.79 -3.81 6.16
CA HIS A 371 -19.01 -3.55 5.41
C HIS A 371 -20.28 -3.58 6.30
N ALA A 372 -21.16 -2.57 6.14
CA ALA A 372 -22.41 -2.37 6.90
C ALA A 372 -22.22 -2.02 8.40
N GLU A 373 -21.06 -1.47 8.74
CA GLU A 373 -20.77 -0.82 10.03
C GLU A 373 -20.57 0.70 9.81
N VAL A 374 -20.39 1.48 10.89
CA VAL A 374 -20.10 2.93 10.83
C VAL A 374 -18.65 3.26 11.21
N PRO A 375 -18.01 4.28 10.61
CA PRO A 375 -16.66 4.70 11.02
C PRO A 375 -16.66 5.23 12.45
N GLN A 376 -15.57 5.00 13.19
CA GLN A 376 -15.41 5.51 14.56
C GLN A 376 -14.08 6.24 14.73
N LEU A 377 -14.09 7.28 15.58
CA LEU A 377 -12.89 7.86 16.17
C LEU A 377 -12.78 7.38 17.62
N LEU A 378 -11.60 6.89 17.98
CA LEU A 378 -11.29 6.36 19.31
C LEU A 378 -10.24 7.23 19.99
N ASN A 379 -10.62 8.01 21.00
CA ASN A 379 -9.68 8.89 21.70
C ASN A 379 -8.58 8.06 22.39
N VAL A 380 -7.32 8.36 22.06
CA VAL A 380 -6.12 7.61 22.51
C VAL A 380 -5.98 7.64 24.04
N ARG A 381 -6.36 8.76 24.68
CA ARG A 381 -6.17 8.96 26.12
C ARG A 381 -7.30 8.35 26.96
N THR A 382 -8.55 8.44 26.51
CA THR A 382 -9.73 8.03 27.32
C THR A 382 -10.36 6.71 26.90
N GLY A 383 -10.13 6.24 25.68
CA GLY A 383 -10.87 5.11 25.09
C GLY A 383 -12.32 5.45 24.71
N GLU A 384 -12.68 6.73 24.69
CA GLU A 384 -14.01 7.20 24.27
C GLU A 384 -14.17 7.05 22.75
N LEU A 385 -15.34 6.58 22.32
CA LEU A 385 -15.68 6.31 20.93
C LEU A 385 -16.73 7.30 20.41
N THR A 386 -16.36 8.10 19.41
CA THR A 386 -17.32 8.88 18.61
C THR A 386 -17.62 8.12 17.33
N ASN A 387 -18.86 7.67 17.16
CA ASN A 387 -19.36 7.21 15.86
C ASN A 387 -19.46 8.43 14.93
N LEU A 388 -18.82 8.35 13.75
CA LEU A 388 -19.07 9.31 12.69
C LEU A 388 -20.42 8.95 12.06
N ALA A 389 -21.32 9.93 11.98
CA ALA A 389 -22.68 9.67 11.53
C ALA A 389 -22.67 9.23 10.06
N ASP A 390 -23.39 8.16 9.76
CA ASP A 390 -23.88 7.92 8.41
C ASP A 390 -25.13 8.81 8.21
N PRO A 391 -25.09 9.78 7.28
CA PRO A 391 -26.18 10.74 7.09
C PRO A 391 -27.16 10.31 5.99
N ASP A 392 -26.80 9.32 5.18
CA ASP A 392 -27.64 8.74 4.13
C ASP A 392 -28.24 7.37 4.56
N ASP A 393 -27.78 6.82 5.71
CA ASP A 393 -28.08 5.48 6.25
C ASP A 393 -27.55 4.34 5.36
N ASP A 394 -26.58 4.63 4.47
CA ASP A 394 -25.94 3.68 3.56
C ASP A 394 -24.56 3.24 4.05
N THR A 395 -24.60 2.41 5.09
CA THR A 395 -23.41 1.82 5.70
C THR A 395 -22.65 0.84 4.78
N THR A 396 -23.11 0.65 3.54
CA THR A 396 -22.54 -0.31 2.58
C THR A 396 -21.53 0.32 1.61
N SER A 397 -21.56 1.65 1.41
CA SER A 397 -20.90 2.27 0.26
C SER A 397 -20.29 3.67 0.52
N TYR A 398 -19.27 3.75 1.38
CA TYR A 398 -18.44 4.94 1.56
C TYR A 398 -16.93 4.65 1.49
N ALA A 399 -16.15 5.67 1.14
CA ALA A 399 -14.71 5.74 1.35
C ALA A 399 -14.38 6.63 2.56
N LEU A 400 -13.11 6.61 2.99
CA LEU A 400 -12.57 7.48 4.04
C LEU A 400 -11.36 8.24 3.51
N VAL A 401 -11.19 9.49 3.96
CA VAL A 401 -10.00 10.31 3.68
C VAL A 401 -9.52 10.97 4.96
N GLN A 402 -8.45 10.42 5.54
CA GLN A 402 -7.84 10.90 6.78
C GLN A 402 -7.03 12.17 6.54
N ALA A 403 -7.23 13.15 7.41
CA ALA A 403 -6.39 14.33 7.59
C ALA A 403 -5.55 14.19 8.87
N SER A 404 -4.61 15.10 9.09
CA SER A 404 -3.81 15.20 10.33
C SER A 404 -4.63 15.65 11.54
N ASP A 405 -5.77 16.30 11.36
CA ASP A 405 -6.65 16.87 12.40
C ASP A 405 -8.13 16.49 12.25
N GLY A 406 -8.47 15.62 11.30
CA GLY A 406 -9.83 15.13 11.08
C GLY A 406 -9.93 13.98 10.05
N VAL A 407 -11.14 13.69 9.59
CA VAL A 407 -11.43 12.72 8.53
C VAL A 407 -12.66 13.12 7.73
N ILE A 408 -12.62 12.88 6.42
CA ILE A 408 -13.78 13.01 5.54
C ILE A 408 -14.39 11.62 5.32
N VAL A 409 -15.67 11.49 5.63
CA VAL A 409 -16.51 10.37 5.18
C VAL A 409 -17.04 10.70 3.78
N ASP A 410 -16.95 9.72 2.88
CA ASP A 410 -17.13 9.89 1.44
C ASP A 410 -18.13 8.86 0.87
N PRO A 411 -19.45 9.02 1.12
CA PRO A 411 -20.47 8.13 0.58
C PRO A 411 -20.59 8.28 -0.94
N TRP A 412 -20.70 7.14 -1.64
CA TRP A 412 -20.55 7.10 -3.09
C TRP A 412 -21.61 7.92 -3.83
N LEU A 413 -21.16 8.90 -4.63
CA LEU A 413 -21.97 9.87 -5.39
C LEU A 413 -22.81 10.87 -4.55
N ASN A 414 -22.74 10.83 -3.22
CA ASN A 414 -23.52 11.70 -2.34
C ASN A 414 -22.70 12.93 -1.87
N THR A 415 -23.23 13.64 -0.88
CA THR A 415 -22.49 14.67 -0.14
C THR A 415 -21.38 14.02 0.71
N LYS A 416 -20.21 14.66 0.81
CA LYS A 416 -19.14 14.32 1.75
C LYS A 416 -19.30 15.05 3.07
N TYR A 417 -18.79 14.44 4.15
CA TYR A 417 -18.95 14.93 5.52
C TYR A 417 -17.58 15.01 6.20
N ALA A 418 -17.15 16.22 6.56
CA ALA A 418 -15.86 16.51 7.16
C ALA A 418 -15.99 16.59 8.69
N TYR A 419 -15.39 15.64 9.39
CA TYR A 419 -15.33 15.56 10.85
C TYR A 419 -13.93 15.87 11.35
N ASP A 420 -13.78 16.47 12.52
CA ASP A 420 -12.47 16.65 13.15
C ASP A 420 -12.04 15.45 14.02
N SER A 421 -10.86 15.55 14.64
CA SER A 421 -10.27 14.54 15.53
C SER A 421 -11.14 14.08 16.71
N VAL A 422 -12.19 14.80 17.10
CA VAL A 422 -13.15 14.36 18.16
C VAL A 422 -14.50 13.92 17.60
N GLY A 423 -14.74 14.13 16.30
CA GLY A 423 -15.96 13.75 15.58
C GLY A 423 -17.01 14.86 15.49
N ASP A 424 -16.64 16.12 15.76
CA ASP A 424 -17.52 17.25 15.47
C ASP A 424 -17.62 17.44 13.94
N LEU A 425 -18.84 17.52 13.39
CA LEU A 425 -19.05 17.84 11.98
C LEU A 425 -18.62 19.31 11.71
N ARG A 426 -17.56 19.49 10.92
CA ARG A 426 -17.00 20.81 10.55
C ARG A 426 -17.51 21.34 9.22
N GLY A 427 -18.01 20.49 8.32
CA GLY A 427 -18.63 20.92 7.07
C GLY A 427 -19.12 19.78 6.17
N THR A 428 -19.88 20.14 5.13
CA THR A 428 -20.38 19.19 4.11
C THR A 428 -20.25 19.77 2.70
N PHE A 429 -20.01 18.93 1.70
CA PHE A 429 -19.80 19.36 0.32
C PHE A 429 -19.98 18.23 -0.71
N ASN A 430 -20.36 18.58 -1.94
CA ASN A 430 -20.51 17.62 -3.05
C ASN A 430 -19.22 17.59 -3.89
N GLN A 431 -18.73 16.40 -4.28
CA GLN A 431 -17.55 16.29 -5.14
C GLN A 431 -17.92 16.37 -6.63
N ASN A 432 -17.27 17.28 -7.36
CA ASN A 432 -17.53 17.47 -8.79
C ASN A 432 -16.76 16.49 -9.70
N ARG A 433 -15.69 15.82 -9.25
CA ARG A 433 -15.01 14.75 -10.02
C ARG A 433 -14.00 13.91 -9.21
N TYR A 434 -13.86 12.63 -9.54
CA TYR A 434 -12.93 11.65 -8.91
C TYR A 434 -11.59 11.46 -9.65
N VAL A 435 -11.25 12.30 -10.63
CA VAL A 435 -10.15 12.04 -11.61
C VAL A 435 -8.81 12.73 -11.29
N THR A 436 -8.75 13.48 -10.21
CA THR A 436 -7.57 14.28 -9.82
C THR A 436 -6.98 13.71 -8.55
N GLN A 437 -5.69 13.38 -8.58
CA GLN A 437 -4.95 12.77 -7.49
C GLN A 437 -3.89 13.76 -6.97
N PRO A 438 -3.82 14.03 -5.65
CA PRO A 438 -2.70 14.76 -5.09
C PRO A 438 -1.43 13.92 -5.19
N THR A 439 -0.30 14.60 -5.33
CA THR A 439 1.00 14.00 -5.00
C THR A 439 1.05 13.63 -3.51
N ARG A 440 1.88 12.64 -3.17
CA ARG A 440 2.05 12.07 -1.83
C ARG A 440 3.49 12.24 -1.35
N ASP A 441 4.04 13.41 -1.69
CA ASP A 441 5.34 13.93 -1.26
C ASP A 441 5.18 15.11 -0.28
N GLY A 442 3.97 15.60 -0.05
CA GLY A 442 3.62 16.40 1.12
C GLY A 442 3.44 15.57 2.39
N GLY A 443 3.38 16.26 3.54
CA GLY A 443 2.91 15.66 4.79
C GLY A 443 1.40 15.44 4.83
N ALA A 444 0.89 14.82 5.89
CA ALA A 444 -0.55 14.58 6.08
C ALA A 444 -1.34 15.91 6.11
N PRO A 445 -2.27 16.15 5.16
CA PRO A 445 -2.99 17.42 5.05
C PRO A 445 -3.97 17.64 6.19
N THR A 446 -4.28 18.90 6.49
CA THR A 446 -5.39 19.22 7.41
C THR A 446 -6.75 19.01 6.75
N LEU A 447 -7.79 18.89 7.57
CA LEU A 447 -9.18 18.77 7.16
C LEU A 447 -9.62 19.98 6.33
N ALA A 448 -9.11 21.16 6.66
CA ALA A 448 -9.32 22.39 5.89
C ALA A 448 -8.67 22.30 4.50
N GLN A 449 -7.43 21.78 4.40
CA GLN A 449 -6.74 21.60 3.12
C GLN A 449 -7.44 20.56 2.23
N LEU A 450 -7.88 19.43 2.79
CA LEU A 450 -8.66 18.44 2.05
C LEU A 450 -10.03 18.99 1.60
N SER A 451 -10.73 19.71 2.48
CA SER A 451 -12.02 20.34 2.14
C SER A 451 -11.85 21.35 1.01
N ASP A 452 -10.80 22.16 1.04
CA ASP A 452 -10.44 23.09 -0.04
C ASP A 452 -10.16 22.35 -1.36
N PHE A 453 -9.37 21.27 -1.33
CA PHE A 453 -9.08 20.45 -2.51
C PHE A 453 -10.35 19.87 -3.16
N PHE A 454 -11.32 19.39 -2.37
CA PHE A 454 -12.57 18.85 -2.90
C PHE A 454 -13.59 19.91 -3.36
N THR A 455 -13.49 21.17 -2.90
CA THR A 455 -14.50 22.21 -3.13
C THR A 455 -14.08 23.38 -4.03
N LYS A 456 -12.77 23.64 -4.16
CA LYS A 456 -12.20 24.76 -4.91
C LYS A 456 -11.52 24.26 -6.19
N ASP A 457 -10.43 24.92 -6.61
CA ASP A 457 -9.73 24.72 -7.89
C ASP A 457 -8.90 23.41 -7.97
N LYS A 458 -9.26 22.38 -7.18
CA LYS A 458 -8.53 21.11 -7.00
C LYS A 458 -7.06 21.24 -6.57
N THR A 459 -6.65 22.38 -6.03
CA THR A 459 -5.25 22.61 -5.65
C THR A 459 -4.89 21.93 -4.34
N ALA A 460 -3.83 21.12 -4.33
CA ALA A 460 -3.38 20.38 -3.15
C ALA A 460 -2.25 21.14 -2.43
N SER A 461 -2.63 22.14 -1.62
CA SER A 461 -1.71 23.12 -1.01
C SER A 461 -0.67 22.58 0.00
N TRP A 462 -0.69 21.28 0.28
CA TRP A 462 0.22 20.59 1.20
C TRP A 462 1.35 19.82 0.50
N THR A 463 1.33 19.72 -0.83
CA THR A 463 2.14 18.77 -1.61
C THR A 463 2.59 19.36 -2.95
N THR A 464 3.54 18.74 -3.65
CA THR A 464 4.22 19.33 -4.82
C THR A 464 3.28 19.72 -5.97
N GLY A 465 2.21 18.95 -6.18
CA GLY A 465 1.22 19.19 -7.23
C GLY A 465 0.07 18.20 -7.24
N VAL A 466 -0.76 18.29 -8.28
CA VAL A 466 -1.85 17.34 -8.56
C VAL A 466 -1.73 16.77 -9.96
N VAL A 467 -2.11 15.51 -10.12
CA VAL A 467 -2.10 14.81 -11.41
C VAL A 467 -3.52 14.42 -11.78
N GLU A 468 -3.95 14.76 -13.00
CA GLU A 468 -5.21 14.26 -13.56
C GLU A 468 -5.05 13.70 -14.97
N MET A 469 -5.94 12.78 -15.35
CA MET A 469 -5.95 12.17 -16.67
C MET A 469 -6.84 12.98 -17.61
N THR A 470 -6.24 13.50 -18.67
CA THR A 470 -6.83 14.48 -19.59
C THR A 470 -6.85 13.97 -21.04
N SER A 471 -7.33 14.82 -21.97
CA SER A 471 -7.71 14.48 -23.35
C SER A 471 -9.01 13.65 -23.46
N ASN A 472 -9.66 13.75 -24.64
CA ASN A 472 -10.92 13.07 -24.97
C ASN A 472 -10.76 11.54 -25.17
N ASP A 473 -9.52 11.06 -25.20
CA ASP A 473 -9.12 9.65 -25.34
C ASP A 473 -8.45 9.10 -24.07
N CYS A 474 -8.47 9.87 -22.96
CA CYS A 474 -7.85 9.55 -21.67
C CYS A 474 -6.37 9.11 -21.78
N ALA A 475 -5.67 9.53 -22.84
CA ALA A 475 -4.31 9.08 -23.15
C ALA A 475 -3.21 10.02 -22.63
N THR A 476 -3.58 11.12 -21.95
CA THR A 476 -2.65 12.13 -21.41
C THR A 476 -2.79 12.22 -19.89
N LEU A 477 -1.66 12.37 -19.20
CA LEU A 477 -1.58 12.72 -17.78
C LEU A 477 -1.07 14.15 -17.69
N GLU A 478 -1.74 14.99 -16.91
CA GLU A 478 -1.41 16.38 -16.68
C GLU A 478 -1.06 16.61 -15.21
N LEU A 479 0.19 16.96 -14.94
CA LEU A 479 0.71 17.39 -13.64
C LEU A 479 0.59 18.91 -13.56
N THR A 480 -0.14 19.42 -12.57
CA THR A 480 -0.24 20.84 -12.24
C THR A 480 0.52 21.10 -10.94
N LEU A 481 1.53 21.99 -10.96
CA LEU A 481 2.37 22.27 -9.79
C LEU A 481 1.70 23.26 -8.83
N THR A 482 1.78 22.96 -7.53
CA THR A 482 1.25 23.81 -6.45
C THR A 482 2.01 25.15 -6.34
N SER A 483 3.27 25.19 -6.76
CA SER A 483 4.19 26.33 -6.61
C SER A 483 3.86 27.54 -7.50
N ASP A 484 3.41 27.32 -8.74
CA ASP A 484 3.21 28.37 -9.74
C ASP A 484 2.01 28.13 -10.67
N ALA A 485 1.23 27.07 -10.44
CA ALA A 485 0.15 26.58 -11.30
C ALA A 485 0.58 26.28 -12.74
N SER A 486 1.87 26.06 -13.01
CA SER A 486 2.33 25.59 -14.31
C SER A 486 1.96 24.11 -14.52
N THR A 487 1.60 23.75 -15.75
CA THR A 487 1.20 22.38 -16.10
C THR A 487 2.24 21.69 -16.99
N ARG A 488 2.34 20.37 -16.83
CA ARG A 488 3.25 19.47 -17.55
C ARG A 488 2.48 18.24 -18.01
N THR A 489 2.56 17.89 -19.28
CA THR A 489 1.81 16.75 -19.84
C THR A 489 2.73 15.63 -20.30
N VAL A 490 2.31 14.39 -20.04
CA VAL A 490 2.94 13.17 -20.54
C VAL A 490 1.89 12.18 -21.04
N SER A 491 2.26 11.30 -21.95
CA SER A 491 1.36 10.25 -22.44
C SER A 491 1.26 9.10 -21.42
N VAL A 492 0.05 8.59 -21.22
CA VAL A 492 -0.21 7.34 -20.49
C VAL A 492 0.64 6.22 -21.13
N PRO A 493 1.36 5.37 -20.36
CA PRO A 493 2.25 4.33 -20.91
C PRO A 493 1.55 3.41 -21.93
N ASP A 494 2.26 3.02 -22.98
CA ASP A 494 1.66 2.31 -24.14
C ASP A 494 1.09 0.92 -23.79
N ASN A 495 1.50 0.32 -22.67
CA ASN A 495 0.92 -0.92 -22.14
C ASN A 495 -0.28 -0.69 -21.19
N ILE A 496 -0.47 0.53 -20.66
CA ILE A 496 -1.63 0.92 -19.85
C ILE A 496 -2.75 1.49 -20.74
N ARG A 497 -2.39 2.27 -21.79
CA ARG A 497 -3.35 2.95 -22.67
C ARG A 497 -4.45 2.05 -23.27
N PRO A 498 -4.20 0.78 -23.68
CA PRO A 498 -5.24 -0.09 -24.24
C PRO A 498 -6.37 -0.46 -23.25
N TYR A 499 -6.18 -0.18 -21.96
CA TYR A 499 -7.12 -0.51 -20.90
C TYR A 499 -7.85 0.72 -20.36
N GLN A 500 -7.52 1.93 -20.84
CA GLN A 500 -8.21 3.15 -20.41
C GLN A 500 -9.64 3.23 -20.95
N THR A 501 -10.53 3.79 -20.15
CA THR A 501 -11.96 3.93 -20.43
C THR A 501 -12.35 5.39 -20.59
N ASP A 502 -13.33 5.68 -21.45
CA ASP A 502 -13.85 7.03 -21.79
C ASP A 502 -14.23 7.91 -20.58
N SER A 503 -14.41 7.30 -19.40
CA SER A 503 -14.63 7.97 -18.11
C SER A 503 -13.38 8.66 -17.51
N CYS A 504 -12.18 8.37 -18.04
CA CYS A 504 -10.85 8.81 -17.57
C CYS A 504 -10.61 8.60 -16.05
N ILE A 505 -11.02 7.45 -15.49
CA ILE A 505 -10.87 7.15 -14.05
C ILE A 505 -9.40 6.95 -13.71
N PHE A 506 -8.83 7.90 -12.96
CA PHE A 506 -7.45 7.88 -12.49
C PHE A 506 -7.38 7.66 -10.98
N LEU A 507 -7.21 6.40 -10.56
CA LEU A 507 -6.88 6.00 -9.19
C LEU A 507 -5.55 5.23 -9.23
N VAL A 508 -4.69 5.49 -8.25
CA VAL A 508 -3.28 5.08 -8.22
C VAL A 508 -2.79 5.01 -6.78
N LYS A 509 -1.97 4.01 -6.43
CA LYS A 509 -1.53 3.77 -5.04
C LYS A 509 -0.39 4.67 -4.56
N ASP A 510 0.40 5.24 -5.46
CA ASP A 510 1.34 6.32 -5.14
C ASP A 510 1.46 7.29 -6.34
N VAL A 511 1.73 8.57 -6.05
CA VAL A 511 2.00 9.63 -7.03
C VAL A 511 2.99 10.60 -6.39
N ARG A 512 4.11 10.90 -7.05
CA ARG A 512 5.05 11.95 -6.61
C ARG A 512 5.54 12.79 -7.78
N ALA A 513 5.95 14.02 -7.51
CA ALA A 513 6.53 14.92 -8.51
C ALA A 513 7.80 15.62 -7.98
N SER A 514 8.68 16.04 -8.88
CA SER A 514 9.77 16.95 -8.53
C SER A 514 9.25 18.38 -8.45
N ALA A 515 9.89 19.22 -7.63
CA ALA A 515 9.48 20.60 -7.40
C ALA A 515 9.53 21.49 -8.67
N ASP A 516 10.27 21.09 -9.71
CA ASP A 516 10.32 21.73 -11.02
C ASP A 516 9.40 21.05 -12.07
N GLY A 517 8.65 20.03 -11.66
CA GLY A 517 7.77 19.20 -12.47
C GLY A 517 8.45 18.47 -13.63
N SER A 518 9.77 18.26 -13.59
CA SER A 518 10.50 17.53 -14.64
C SER A 518 10.39 16.00 -14.50
N ALA A 519 10.40 15.50 -13.26
CA ALA A 519 10.17 14.11 -12.91
C ALA A 519 8.77 13.92 -12.29
N MET A 520 8.16 12.77 -12.57
CA MET A 520 6.94 12.32 -11.90
C MET A 520 7.01 10.79 -11.70
N TYR A 521 6.45 10.29 -10.61
CA TYR A 521 6.29 8.87 -10.32
C TYR A 521 4.81 8.53 -10.13
N ILE A 522 4.38 7.37 -10.65
CA ILE A 522 3.02 6.84 -10.46
C ILE A 522 3.12 5.32 -10.21
N ARG A 523 2.39 4.82 -9.21
CA ARG A 523 2.29 3.39 -8.88
C ARG A 523 0.87 2.85 -8.97
N ASP A 524 0.73 1.63 -9.49
CA ASP A 524 -0.51 0.84 -9.54
C ASP A 524 -1.70 1.60 -10.15
N PHE A 525 -1.65 1.86 -11.46
CA PHE A 525 -2.84 2.31 -12.22
C PHE A 525 -4.04 1.37 -11.98
N SER A 526 -5.24 1.94 -11.82
CA SER A 526 -6.52 1.21 -11.62
C SER A 526 -6.72 -0.01 -12.51
N LEU A 527 -6.31 0.10 -13.78
CA LEU A 527 -6.67 -0.80 -14.86
C LEU A 527 -5.41 -1.56 -15.30
N ALA A 528 -5.50 -2.90 -15.27
CA ALA A 528 -4.36 -3.79 -15.44
C ALA A 528 -3.66 -3.62 -16.81
N PRO A 529 -2.34 -3.83 -16.93
CA PRO A 529 -1.43 -4.37 -15.93
C PRO A 529 -1.11 -3.39 -14.80
N LYS A 530 -0.99 -3.92 -13.58
CA LYS A 530 -0.34 -3.17 -12.49
C LYS A 530 1.13 -2.94 -12.84
N GLY A 531 1.67 -1.83 -12.35
CA GLY A 531 3.06 -1.46 -12.54
C GLY A 531 3.37 -0.07 -12.02
N SER A 532 4.66 0.25 -11.96
CA SER A 532 5.20 1.49 -11.40
C SER A 532 6.06 2.21 -12.44
N TYR A 533 5.79 3.50 -12.64
CA TYR A 533 6.34 4.27 -13.76
C TYR A 533 6.94 5.58 -13.27
N PHE A 534 8.18 5.83 -13.70
CA PHE A 534 8.81 7.14 -13.64
C PHE A 534 8.68 7.83 -14.99
N PHE A 535 8.44 9.14 -14.99
CA PHE A 535 8.19 9.95 -16.18
C PHE A 535 9.18 11.11 -16.25
N ASN A 536 9.64 11.41 -17.46
CA ASN A 536 10.39 12.62 -17.81
C ASN A 536 9.46 13.51 -18.63
N THR A 537 8.94 14.57 -18.02
CA THR A 537 7.91 15.42 -18.65
C THR A 537 8.47 16.29 -19.78
N ALA A 538 9.76 16.61 -19.73
CA ALA A 538 10.42 17.44 -20.75
C ALA A 538 10.65 16.69 -22.07
N THR A 539 10.67 15.35 -22.05
CA THR A 539 10.90 14.51 -23.23
C THR A 539 9.74 13.56 -23.57
N ASN A 540 8.66 13.60 -22.79
CA ASN A 540 7.52 12.66 -22.86
C ASN A 540 7.97 11.18 -22.89
N LYS A 541 8.87 10.82 -21.97
CA LYS A 541 9.31 9.43 -21.75
C LYS A 541 8.75 8.89 -20.44
N ASN A 542 8.51 7.59 -20.40
CA ASN A 542 8.27 6.83 -19.18
C ASN A 542 9.26 5.66 -19.07
N PHE A 543 9.47 5.19 -17.85
CA PHE A 543 10.39 4.11 -17.48
C PHE A 543 9.73 3.22 -16.43
N ASN A 544 9.83 1.90 -16.58
CA ASN A 544 9.47 0.89 -15.58
C ASN A 544 10.57 -0.19 -15.52
N SER A 545 10.45 -1.14 -14.59
CA SER A 545 11.32 -2.33 -14.55
C SER A 545 10.55 -3.53 -14.00
N ALA A 546 10.89 -4.75 -14.46
CA ALA A 546 10.20 -5.97 -14.02
C ALA A 546 10.43 -6.26 -12.53
N GLU A 547 11.56 -5.80 -11.99
CA GLU A 547 11.93 -5.88 -10.58
C GLU A 547 11.05 -4.96 -9.72
N LEU A 548 10.72 -3.76 -10.20
CA LEU A 548 9.84 -2.81 -9.52
C LEU A 548 8.37 -3.23 -9.65
N ASP A 549 7.95 -3.69 -10.82
CA ASP A 549 6.60 -4.22 -11.07
C ASP A 549 6.33 -5.54 -10.31
N ALA A 550 7.37 -6.19 -9.79
CA ALA A 550 7.30 -7.37 -8.93
C ALA A 550 7.39 -7.08 -7.42
N ALA A 551 7.50 -5.81 -7.01
CA ALA A 551 7.52 -5.44 -5.59
C ALA A 551 6.11 -5.45 -4.99
N GLU A 552 5.94 -6.15 -3.88
CA GLU A 552 4.67 -6.29 -3.14
C GLU A 552 4.55 -5.27 -1.99
N SER A 553 5.65 -4.65 -1.59
CA SER A 553 5.70 -3.55 -0.61
C SER A 553 6.77 -2.53 -1.02
N HIS A 554 6.52 -1.26 -0.72
CA HIS A 554 7.30 -0.12 -1.18
C HIS A 554 7.53 0.87 -0.04
N THR A 555 8.71 1.49 0.05
CA THR A 555 8.95 2.63 0.95
C THR A 555 10.02 3.57 0.38
N TRP A 556 9.80 4.88 0.55
CA TRP A 556 10.73 5.93 0.14
C TRP A 556 11.71 6.23 1.28
N VAL A 557 13.01 6.09 1.01
CA VAL A 557 14.08 6.39 1.99
C VAL A 557 14.59 7.81 1.77
N PHE A 558 14.91 8.10 0.50
CA PHE A 558 15.48 9.35 0.02
C PHE A 558 14.69 9.82 -1.21
N ASP A 559 14.83 11.08 -1.61
CA ASP A 559 14.19 11.59 -2.84
C ASP A 559 14.78 10.96 -4.12
N ASP A 560 15.98 10.38 -4.00
CA ASP A 560 16.70 9.58 -5.00
C ASP A 560 16.73 8.06 -4.70
N MET A 561 15.96 7.55 -3.71
CA MET A 561 15.91 6.11 -3.41
C MET A 561 14.51 5.60 -2.99
N LEU A 562 13.97 4.70 -3.84
CA LEU A 562 12.77 3.90 -3.58
C LEU A 562 13.18 2.45 -3.27
N ILE A 563 12.75 1.92 -2.13
CA ILE A 563 12.89 0.50 -1.81
C ILE A 563 11.64 -0.25 -2.26
N GLY A 564 11.81 -1.30 -3.06
CA GLY A 564 10.77 -2.27 -3.40
C GLY A 564 11.12 -3.66 -2.87
N ALA A 565 10.21 -4.28 -2.13
CA ALA A 565 10.37 -5.60 -1.54
C ALA A 565 9.43 -6.62 -2.20
N SER A 566 9.98 -7.76 -2.61
CA SER A 566 9.26 -8.88 -3.25
C SER A 566 9.51 -10.19 -2.49
N LYS A 567 8.99 -11.31 -3.01
CA LYS A 567 9.30 -12.65 -2.50
C LYS A 567 10.72 -13.14 -2.84
N THR A 568 11.50 -12.41 -3.65
CA THR A 568 12.84 -12.81 -4.11
C THR A 568 13.96 -11.88 -3.66
N GLY A 569 13.66 -10.62 -3.34
CA GLY A 569 14.65 -9.67 -2.83
C GLY A 569 14.04 -8.38 -2.28
N VAL A 570 14.85 -7.62 -1.55
CA VAL A 570 14.60 -6.20 -1.25
C VAL A 570 15.57 -5.39 -2.10
N THR A 571 15.04 -4.58 -3.02
CA THR A 571 15.80 -3.89 -4.06
C THR A 571 15.71 -2.38 -3.88
N ALA A 572 16.85 -1.70 -3.97
CA ALA A 572 16.91 -0.25 -4.05
C ALA A 572 16.91 0.21 -5.51
N PHE A 573 15.87 0.94 -5.88
CA PHE A 573 15.74 1.65 -7.14
C PHE A 573 16.20 3.08 -6.95
N VAL A 574 17.00 3.57 -7.89
CA VAL A 574 17.62 4.90 -7.89
C VAL A 574 17.57 5.48 -9.30
N PRO A 575 17.77 6.79 -9.51
CA PRO A 575 17.91 7.34 -10.85
C PRO A 575 19.10 6.74 -11.58
N ALA A 576 18.98 6.57 -12.91
CA ALA A 576 20.06 6.03 -13.73
C ALA A 576 21.34 6.90 -13.70
N SER A 577 21.19 8.21 -13.45
CA SER A 577 22.28 9.20 -13.40
C SER A 577 23.10 9.28 -12.11
N SER A 578 22.61 8.75 -10.98
CA SER A 578 23.13 9.00 -9.62
C SER A 578 24.31 8.10 -9.22
#